data_AF-N6TQD1-F1
#
_entry.id   AF-N6TQD1-F1
#
_cell.length_a   1.000
_cell.length_b   1.000
_cell.length_c   1.000
_cell.angle_alpha   90.00
_cell.angle_beta   90.00
_cell.angle_gamma   90.00
#
_symmetry.space_group_name_H-M   'P 1'
#
loop_
_entity.id
_entity.type
_entity.pdbx_description
1 polymer ?
#
loop_
_entity_poly.entity_id
_entity_poly.type
_entity_poly.pdbx_seq_one_letter_code
_entity_poly.pdbx_strand_id
1 'polypeptide(L)'
;MISDLCKNAECKYGARCEAGECVCPTNCDGSGDEPVCASNMMTYSNECEMQKAMCQDSPSYSSSLSVVFFGDCRERFPTGNTTLASLTNAPPTESATVQTDNFISNMSGNAKEACRDIHCDFEATCELGPDNFPRCTCRFDCASAALANPVPAKPVCASDLRIYPSICAMKMEACQRQEELRLRPLELCQGLIN
;
A
#
# COMPACT_ATOMS: atom_id res chain seq x y z
N MET A 1 -8.14 -39.61 -21.88
CA MET A 1 -7.31 -39.26 -20.71
C MET A 1 -7.41 -37.75 -20.53
N ILE A 2 -8.30 -37.27 -19.66
CA ILE A 2 -8.61 -35.83 -19.42
C ILE A 2 -7.96 -35.45 -18.08
N SER A 3 -6.65 -35.65 -17.94
CA SER A 3 -6.02 -35.68 -16.61
C SER A 3 -4.81 -34.75 -16.45
N ASP A 4 -4.64 -33.72 -17.29
CA ASP A 4 -3.47 -32.85 -17.15
C ASP A 4 -3.60 -31.41 -17.72
N LEU A 5 -4.81 -30.91 -18.03
CA LEU A 5 -4.95 -29.52 -18.52
C LEU A 5 -4.56 -28.46 -17.49
N CYS A 6 -4.64 -28.78 -16.20
CA CYS A 6 -4.29 -27.89 -15.09
C CYS A 6 -2.89 -28.12 -14.51
N LYS A 7 -2.08 -29.03 -15.08
CA LYS A 7 -0.78 -29.42 -14.50
C LYS A 7 0.19 -28.26 -14.31
N ASN A 8 0.09 -27.26 -15.21
CA ASN A 8 0.97 -26.10 -15.26
C ASN A 8 0.18 -24.77 -15.27
N ALA A 9 -1.10 -24.79 -14.87
CA ALA A 9 -1.92 -23.57 -14.86
C ALA A 9 -1.61 -22.75 -13.60
N GLU A 10 -1.01 -21.57 -13.76
CA GLU A 10 -0.81 -20.61 -12.68
C GLU A 10 -1.93 -19.58 -12.69
N CYS A 11 -2.98 -19.85 -11.93
CA CYS A 11 -4.11 -18.97 -11.77
C CYS A 11 -3.83 -17.91 -10.70
N LYS A 12 -4.17 -16.65 -10.99
CA LYS A 12 -3.95 -15.49 -10.09
C LYS A 12 -5.23 -15.10 -9.37
N TYR A 13 -5.08 -14.28 -8.32
CA TYR A 13 -6.19 -13.62 -7.63
C TYR A 13 -7.23 -14.61 -7.07
N GLY A 14 -6.74 -15.70 -6.46
CA GLY A 14 -7.58 -16.72 -5.85
C GLY A 14 -8.33 -17.62 -6.85
N ALA A 15 -8.09 -17.47 -8.17
CA ALA A 15 -8.72 -18.32 -9.17
C ALA A 15 -8.22 -19.78 -9.07
N ARG A 16 -9.13 -20.71 -9.38
CA ARG A 16 -8.83 -22.16 -9.45
C ARG A 16 -8.84 -22.62 -10.89
N CYS A 17 -7.97 -23.56 -11.22
CA CYS A 17 -7.98 -24.15 -12.56
C CYS A 17 -9.07 -25.21 -12.68
N GLU A 18 -9.95 -25.04 -13.67
CA GLU A 18 -10.94 -26.03 -14.09
C GLU A 18 -10.81 -26.29 -15.58
N ALA A 19 -10.59 -27.55 -15.98
CA ALA A 19 -10.46 -27.95 -17.39
C ALA A 19 -9.39 -27.18 -18.22
N GLY A 20 -8.40 -26.58 -17.56
CA GLY A 20 -7.35 -25.77 -18.21
C GLY A 20 -7.63 -24.26 -18.24
N GLU A 21 -8.72 -23.82 -17.64
CA GLU A 21 -9.11 -22.41 -17.55
C GLU A 21 -9.11 -21.94 -16.10
N CYS A 22 -8.67 -20.70 -15.85
CA CYS A 22 -8.68 -20.11 -14.52
C CYS A 22 -10.05 -19.51 -14.23
N VAL A 23 -10.74 -20.10 -13.26
CA VAL A 23 -12.10 -19.72 -12.85
C VAL A 23 -12.03 -18.92 -11.56
N CYS A 24 -12.58 -17.70 -11.60
CA CYS A 24 -12.58 -16.79 -10.47
C CYS A 24 -13.42 -17.31 -9.29
N PRO A 25 -13.07 -16.92 -8.05
CA PRO A 25 -13.96 -17.11 -6.91
C PRO A 25 -15.33 -16.47 -7.17
N THR A 26 -16.40 -17.18 -6.82
CA THR A 26 -17.76 -16.65 -6.88
C THR A 26 -18.27 -16.22 -5.50
N ASN A 27 -17.72 -16.81 -4.44
CA ASN A 27 -18.08 -16.55 -3.06
C ASN A 27 -16.82 -16.51 -2.18
N CYS A 28 -16.84 -15.67 -1.14
CA CYS A 28 -15.80 -15.46 -0.16
C CYS A 28 -16.23 -15.79 1.28
N ASP A 29 -17.38 -16.47 1.47
CA ASP A 29 -17.83 -16.95 2.78
C ASP A 29 -16.73 -17.73 3.52
N GLY A 30 -16.51 -17.41 4.78
CA GLY A 30 -15.47 -18.02 5.62
C GLY A 30 -14.06 -17.45 5.45
N SER A 31 -13.87 -16.44 4.58
CA SER A 31 -12.58 -15.73 4.42
C SER A 31 -12.35 -14.62 5.46
N GLY A 32 -13.25 -14.47 6.42
CA GLY A 32 -13.23 -13.41 7.43
C GLY A 32 -13.79 -12.07 6.92
N ASP A 33 -14.01 -11.16 7.85
CA ASP A 33 -14.57 -9.81 7.61
C ASP A 33 -13.56 -8.70 7.89
N GLU A 34 -12.26 -9.02 7.86
CA GLU A 34 -11.19 -8.03 8.08
C GLU A 34 -11.00 -7.17 6.83
N PRO A 35 -11.35 -5.87 6.87
CA PRO A 35 -11.31 -5.02 5.69
C PRO A 35 -9.88 -4.76 5.22
N VAL A 36 -9.72 -4.51 3.93
CA VAL A 36 -8.43 -4.14 3.32
C VAL A 36 -8.57 -2.88 2.47
N CYS A 37 -7.64 -1.95 2.64
CA CYS A 37 -7.46 -0.81 1.76
C CYS A 37 -6.52 -1.20 0.61
N ALA A 38 -7.03 -1.16 -0.63
CA ALA A 38 -6.27 -1.49 -1.82
C ALA A 38 -5.58 -0.27 -2.45
N SER A 39 -4.64 -0.52 -3.37
CA SER A 39 -3.83 0.52 -4.02
C SER A 39 -4.63 1.51 -4.89
N ASN A 40 -5.88 1.18 -5.23
CA ASN A 40 -6.85 2.08 -5.88
C ASN A 40 -7.63 2.96 -4.88
N MET A 41 -7.23 2.99 -3.60
CA MET A 41 -7.91 3.72 -2.52
C MET A 41 -9.36 3.25 -2.26
N MET A 42 -9.70 2.03 -2.69
CA MET A 42 -10.98 1.40 -2.35
C MET A 42 -10.80 0.42 -1.19
N THR A 43 -11.77 0.43 -0.28
CA THR A 43 -11.84 -0.54 0.81
C THR A 43 -12.65 -1.75 0.36
N TYR A 44 -12.08 -2.94 0.51
CA TYR A 44 -12.75 -4.21 0.29
C TYR A 44 -13.04 -4.86 1.64
N SER A 45 -14.16 -5.57 1.74
CA SER A 45 -14.61 -6.19 3.00
C SER A 45 -13.63 -7.24 3.54
N ASN A 46 -12.87 -7.88 2.65
CA ASN A 46 -11.75 -8.76 2.97
C ASN A 46 -10.83 -8.94 1.75
N GLU A 47 -9.71 -9.64 1.95
CA GLU A 47 -8.75 -9.93 0.89
C GLU A 47 -9.34 -10.78 -0.24
N CYS A 48 -10.24 -11.73 0.06
CA CYS A 48 -10.89 -12.56 -0.96
C CYS A 48 -11.76 -11.72 -1.90
N GLU A 49 -12.56 -10.79 -1.38
CA GLU A 49 -13.40 -9.91 -2.20
C GLU A 49 -12.56 -8.96 -3.06
N MET A 50 -11.40 -8.51 -2.55
CA MET A 50 -10.42 -7.77 -3.37
C MET A 50 -9.91 -8.63 -4.53
N GLN A 51 -9.43 -9.84 -4.25
CA GLN A 51 -8.90 -10.75 -5.28
C GLN A 51 -9.96 -11.19 -6.29
N LYS A 52 -11.18 -11.45 -5.83
CA LYS A 52 -12.34 -11.76 -6.68
C LYS A 52 -12.64 -10.62 -7.65
N ALA A 53 -12.66 -9.38 -7.17
CA ALA A 53 -12.86 -8.21 -8.02
C ALA A 53 -11.76 -8.10 -9.09
N MET A 54 -10.49 -8.31 -8.72
CA MET A 54 -9.37 -8.32 -9.67
C MET A 54 -9.49 -9.44 -10.71
N CYS A 55 -9.97 -10.62 -10.30
CA CYS A 55 -10.10 -11.77 -11.18
C CYS A 55 -11.22 -11.57 -12.22
N GLN A 56 -12.35 -11.01 -11.80
CA GLN A 56 -13.53 -10.83 -12.64
C GLN A 56 -13.37 -9.69 -13.66
N ASP A 57 -12.41 -8.80 -13.44
CA ASP A 57 -12.10 -7.67 -14.32
C ASP A 57 -10.96 -8.05 -15.30
N SER A 58 -11.26 -8.69 -16.44
CA SER A 58 -10.25 -8.99 -17.49
C SER A 58 -10.83 -9.03 -18.91
N PRO A 59 -10.14 -8.48 -19.95
CA PRO A 59 -8.70 -8.66 -20.25
C PRO A 59 -7.83 -7.39 -20.21
N SER A 60 -8.27 -6.31 -19.57
CA SER A 60 -7.52 -5.04 -19.49
C SER A 60 -6.58 -5.01 -18.27
N TYR A 61 -5.41 -5.64 -18.40
CA TYR A 61 -4.27 -5.54 -17.48
C TYR A 61 -3.84 -4.07 -17.21
N SER A 62 -4.52 -3.35 -16.32
CA SER A 62 -4.08 -1.99 -15.95
C SER A 62 -4.13 -1.64 -14.47
N SER A 63 -4.57 -2.51 -13.57
CA SER A 63 -4.40 -2.25 -12.13
C SER A 63 -4.23 -3.54 -11.35
N SER A 64 -2.97 -3.95 -11.17
CA SER A 64 -2.63 -4.94 -10.15
C SER A 64 -2.86 -4.30 -8.78
N LEU A 65 -4.06 -4.48 -8.23
CA LEU A 65 -4.38 -4.07 -6.88
C LEU A 65 -3.48 -4.80 -5.88
N SER A 66 -2.93 -4.05 -4.94
CA SER A 66 -2.19 -4.57 -3.80
C SER A 66 -2.81 -4.03 -2.53
N VAL A 67 -2.75 -4.81 -1.46
CA VAL A 67 -3.16 -4.32 -0.13
C VAL A 67 -2.15 -3.28 0.33
N VAL A 68 -2.61 -2.05 0.52
CA VAL A 68 -1.84 -0.95 1.13
C VAL A 68 -1.81 -1.15 2.64
N PHE A 69 -2.98 -1.41 3.26
CA PHE A 69 -3.09 -1.77 4.67
C PHE A 69 -4.40 -2.50 4.98
N PHE A 70 -4.43 -3.25 6.10
CA PHE A 70 -5.65 -3.84 6.65
C PHE A 70 -6.40 -2.77 7.46
N GLY A 71 -7.67 -2.55 7.12
CA GLY A 71 -8.48 -1.43 7.60
C GLY A 71 -9.16 -0.66 6.46
N ASP A 72 -9.99 0.32 6.84
CA ASP A 72 -10.67 1.19 5.89
C ASP A 72 -9.74 2.30 5.39
N CYS A 73 -9.74 2.57 4.08
CA CYS A 73 -8.89 3.59 3.46
C CYS A 73 -9.06 4.98 4.12
N ARG A 74 -10.26 5.30 4.62
CA ARG A 74 -10.61 6.61 5.20
C ARG A 74 -10.02 6.81 6.60
N GLU A 75 -9.62 5.75 7.30
CA GLU A 75 -9.03 5.86 8.65
C GLU A 75 -7.61 6.44 8.62
N ARG A 76 -6.89 6.27 7.51
CA ARG A 76 -5.52 6.76 7.34
C ARG A 76 -5.42 7.98 6.43
N PHE A 77 -6.39 8.13 5.53
CA PHE A 77 -6.56 9.30 4.68
C PHE A 77 -7.88 10.00 5.03
N PRO A 78 -7.93 10.79 6.13
CA PRO A 78 -9.02 11.73 6.30
C PRO A 78 -8.91 12.73 5.14
N THR A 79 -9.66 12.49 4.06
CA THR A 79 -9.98 13.52 3.09
C THR A 79 -10.44 14.72 3.90
N GLY A 80 -9.71 15.83 3.75
CA GLY A 80 -9.93 17.08 4.46
C GLY A 80 -11.42 17.30 4.66
N ASN A 81 -11.82 17.25 5.91
CA ASN A 81 -13.16 17.53 6.36
C ASN A 81 -13.45 19.02 6.15
N THR A 82 -14.11 19.33 5.05
CA THR A 82 -15.19 20.32 5.14
C THR A 82 -16.49 19.58 4.96
N THR A 83 -17.20 19.50 6.08
CA THR A 83 -18.60 19.15 6.23
C THR A 83 -19.46 19.61 5.06
N LEU A 84 -20.27 18.71 4.48
CA LEU A 84 -21.63 19.07 4.14
C LEU A 84 -22.54 17.85 4.29
N ALA A 85 -23.26 17.86 5.39
CA ALA A 85 -24.54 17.20 5.48
C ALA A 85 -25.42 17.67 4.32
N SER A 86 -26.12 16.72 3.68
CA SER A 86 -27.43 16.91 3.07
C SER A 86 -27.56 17.95 1.93
N LEU A 87 -27.92 17.42 0.75
CA LEU A 87 -28.95 17.96 -0.16
C LEU A 87 -28.79 19.42 -0.63
N THR A 88 -28.48 19.63 -1.92
CA THR A 88 -29.35 20.29 -2.92
C THR A 88 -28.58 20.74 -4.17
N ASN A 89 -29.29 20.73 -5.29
CA ASN A 89 -28.84 20.96 -6.67
C ASN A 89 -28.35 22.41 -6.93
N ALA A 90 -27.22 22.57 -7.64
CA ALA A 90 -26.95 23.73 -8.52
C ALA A 90 -25.80 23.42 -9.53
N PRO A 91 -25.75 24.06 -10.72
CA PRO A 91 -24.90 23.68 -11.86
C PRO A 91 -23.46 24.21 -11.76
N PRO A 92 -22.52 23.71 -12.59
CA PRO A 92 -21.11 24.04 -12.48
C PRO A 92 -20.79 25.40 -13.12
N THR A 93 -20.12 26.27 -12.35
CA THR A 93 -19.46 27.47 -12.88
C THR A 93 -17.99 27.47 -12.49
N GLU A 94 -17.18 27.07 -13.48
CA GLU A 94 -15.90 27.65 -13.92
C GLU A 94 -14.87 28.15 -12.89
N SER A 95 -13.68 27.56 -13.01
CA SER A 95 -12.36 28.16 -12.76
C SER A 95 -11.92 28.39 -11.31
N ALA A 96 -11.11 27.46 -10.81
CA ALA A 96 -10.01 27.81 -9.91
C ALA A 96 -8.80 26.93 -10.23
N THR A 97 -7.71 27.62 -10.58
CA THR A 97 -6.36 27.18 -10.92
C THR A 97 -5.78 26.11 -10.01
N VAL A 98 -5.14 25.11 -10.61
CA VAL A 98 -4.21 24.19 -9.92
C VAL A 98 -3.04 25.01 -9.37
N GLN A 99 -3.10 25.33 -8.07
CA GLN A 99 -1.94 25.81 -7.33
C GLN A 99 -1.16 24.58 -6.86
N THR A 100 -0.14 24.27 -7.64
CA THR A 100 1.04 23.55 -7.17
C THR A 100 1.67 24.37 -6.05
N ASP A 101 1.55 23.93 -4.80
CA ASP A 101 2.35 24.52 -3.73
C ASP A 101 2.83 23.49 -2.71
N ASN A 102 4.16 23.34 -2.74
CA ASN A 102 5.05 23.24 -1.58
C ASN A 102 5.17 21.92 -0.83
N PHE A 103 5.97 21.01 -1.42
CA PHE A 103 6.82 20.13 -0.63
C PHE A 103 8.17 19.75 -1.27
N ILE A 104 8.88 20.67 -1.96
CA ILE A 104 10.34 20.52 -2.20
C ILE A 104 10.97 21.91 -2.29
N SER A 105 11.51 22.42 -1.17
CA SER A 105 12.24 23.70 -1.16
C SER A 105 13.73 23.54 -0.91
N ASN A 106 14.29 22.32 -0.99
CA ASN A 106 15.73 22.16 -0.79
C ASN A 106 16.32 20.94 -1.51
N MET A 107 16.25 20.92 -2.84
CA MET A 107 17.08 20.03 -3.64
C MET A 107 17.74 20.84 -4.76
N SER A 108 19.04 20.64 -4.95
CA SER A 108 19.75 21.17 -6.12
C SER A 108 19.02 20.68 -7.37
N GLY A 109 18.72 21.58 -8.31
CA GLY A 109 17.95 21.24 -9.53
C GLY A 109 18.51 20.04 -10.30
N ASN A 110 19.84 19.82 -10.20
CA ASN A 110 20.54 18.68 -10.77
C ASN A 110 20.11 17.32 -10.16
N ALA A 111 19.94 17.24 -8.84
CA ALA A 111 19.52 16.01 -8.18
C ALA A 111 18.06 15.65 -8.50
N LYS A 112 17.19 16.65 -8.61
CA LYS A 112 15.78 16.49 -9.02
C LYS A 112 15.67 15.95 -10.46
N GLU A 113 16.59 16.33 -11.33
CA GLU A 113 16.65 15.86 -12.71
C GLU A 113 17.20 14.43 -12.80
N ALA A 114 18.29 14.13 -12.10
CA ALA A 114 18.90 12.79 -12.09
C ALA A 114 17.99 11.71 -11.46
N CYS A 115 17.19 12.08 -10.46
CA CYS A 115 16.27 11.17 -9.79
C CYS A 115 14.84 11.14 -10.38
N ARG A 116 14.60 11.83 -11.49
CA ARG A 116 13.24 12.02 -12.04
C ARG A 116 12.54 10.72 -12.41
N ASP A 117 13.27 9.82 -13.07
CA ASP A 117 12.75 8.56 -13.61
C ASP A 117 13.17 7.35 -12.75
N ILE A 118 13.70 7.59 -11.56
CA ILE A 118 14.19 6.54 -10.67
C ILE A 118 13.14 6.25 -9.60
N HIS A 119 12.58 5.05 -9.68
CA HIS A 119 11.67 4.53 -8.68
C HIS A 119 12.46 3.69 -7.67
N CYS A 120 12.50 4.15 -6.42
CA CYS A 120 13.13 3.43 -5.34
C CYS A 120 12.10 2.56 -4.60
N ASP A 121 12.47 1.32 -4.31
CA ASP A 121 11.61 0.40 -3.56
C ASP A 121 11.72 0.64 -2.04
N PHE A 122 10.75 0.13 -1.29
CA PHE A 122 10.73 0.14 0.18
C PHE A 122 10.86 1.53 0.82
N GLU A 123 10.29 2.55 0.17
CA GLU A 123 10.33 3.95 0.62
C GLU A 123 11.75 4.54 0.70
N ALA A 124 12.71 3.97 -0.03
CA ALA A 124 14.02 4.57 -0.18
C ALA A 124 13.93 5.93 -0.92
N THR A 125 14.83 6.84 -0.56
CA THR A 125 14.94 8.15 -1.19
C THR A 125 16.01 8.13 -2.26
N CYS A 126 15.74 8.69 -3.43
CA CYS A 126 16.77 8.87 -4.45
C CYS A 126 17.58 10.12 -4.16
N GLU A 127 18.90 9.97 -4.13
CA GLU A 127 19.85 11.06 -3.94
C GLU A 127 21.13 10.84 -4.75
N LEU A 128 21.85 11.93 -5.03
CA LEU A 128 23.11 11.86 -5.76
C LEU A 128 24.24 11.39 -4.85
N GLY A 129 24.96 10.37 -5.29
CA GLY A 129 26.24 9.98 -4.70
C GLY A 129 27.34 11.04 -4.94
N PRO A 130 28.52 10.86 -4.31
CA PRO A 130 29.66 11.76 -4.52
C PRO A 130 30.18 11.74 -5.97
N ASP A 131 29.81 10.73 -6.74
CA ASP A 131 30.06 10.54 -8.16
C ASP A 131 29.03 11.22 -9.08
N ASN A 132 28.09 12.00 -8.53
CA ASN A 132 26.92 12.54 -9.23
C ASN A 132 26.04 11.46 -9.89
N PHE A 133 26.11 10.21 -9.40
CA PHE A 133 25.22 9.14 -9.86
C PHE A 133 24.05 8.97 -8.89
N PRO A 134 22.80 8.86 -9.38
CA PRO A 134 21.64 8.70 -8.52
C PRO A 134 21.61 7.31 -7.87
N ARG A 135 21.30 7.26 -6.57
CA ARG A 135 21.27 6.05 -5.74
C ARG A 135 20.06 6.09 -4.82
N CYS A 136 19.40 4.95 -4.65
CA CYS A 136 18.34 4.77 -3.65
C CYS A 136 18.96 4.48 -2.29
N THR A 137 18.60 5.26 -1.28
CA THR A 137 19.14 5.18 0.08
C THR A 137 18.01 5.13 1.11
N CYS A 138 18.24 4.42 2.21
CA CYS A 138 17.28 4.35 3.31
C CYS A 138 17.48 5.54 4.26
N ARG A 139 16.89 6.70 3.91
CA ARG A 139 16.88 7.86 4.81
C ARG A 139 15.60 7.91 5.65
N PHE A 140 15.73 7.47 6.90
CA PHE A 140 14.65 7.53 7.88
C PHE A 140 15.08 8.39 9.07
N ASP A 141 14.49 9.58 9.20
CA ASP A 141 14.71 10.44 10.36
C ASP A 141 13.60 10.20 11.41
N CYS A 142 13.63 9.01 12.01
CA CYS A 142 12.62 8.61 12.98
C CYS A 142 12.68 9.46 14.27
N ALA A 143 13.86 9.99 14.60
CA ALA A 143 14.04 10.87 15.76
C ALA A 143 13.33 12.21 15.56
N SER A 144 13.52 12.85 14.40
CA SER A 144 12.85 14.11 14.07
C SER A 144 11.33 13.92 13.90
N ALA A 145 10.90 12.80 13.34
CA ALA A 145 9.47 12.47 13.22
C ALA A 145 8.78 12.33 14.60
N ALA A 146 9.48 11.79 15.60
CA ALA A 146 9.01 11.68 16.97
C ALA A 146 9.01 13.03 17.73
N LEU A 147 9.86 13.98 17.33
CA LEU A 147 9.89 15.33 17.90
C LEU A 147 8.83 16.24 17.28
N ALA A 148 8.54 16.09 15.99
CA ALA A 148 7.51 16.85 15.29
C ALA A 148 6.08 16.50 15.76
N ASN A 149 5.89 15.29 16.29
CA ASN A 149 4.63 14.84 16.86
C ASN A 149 4.91 14.29 18.26
N PRO A 150 4.62 15.03 19.35
CA PRO A 150 4.96 14.63 20.73
C PRO A 150 4.13 13.45 21.26
N VAL A 151 3.46 12.71 20.38
CA VAL A 151 2.77 11.46 20.72
C VAL A 151 3.81 10.35 20.76
N PRO A 152 3.92 9.60 21.87
CA PRO A 152 4.83 8.47 21.93
C PRO A 152 4.52 7.50 20.79
N ALA A 153 5.55 7.16 20.02
CA ALA A 153 5.40 6.22 18.93
C ALA A 153 4.87 4.89 19.46
N LYS A 154 3.78 4.41 18.87
CA LYS A 154 3.15 3.15 19.30
C LYS A 154 3.88 1.97 18.67
N PRO A 155 4.09 0.88 19.44
CA PRO A 155 4.67 -0.33 18.88
C PRO A 155 3.75 -0.91 17.79
N VAL A 156 4.35 -1.54 16.79
CA VAL A 156 3.64 -2.20 15.68
C VAL A 156 4.14 -3.63 15.51
N CYS A 157 3.27 -4.55 15.12
CA CYS A 157 3.65 -5.90 14.72
C CYS A 157 3.82 -5.94 13.19
N ALA A 158 4.86 -6.59 12.71
CA ALA A 158 5.12 -6.75 11.28
C ALA A 158 4.90 -8.19 10.81
N SER A 159 4.89 -8.40 9.49
CA SER A 159 4.70 -9.70 8.83
C SER A 159 5.81 -10.71 9.11
N ASP A 160 6.97 -10.27 9.60
CA ASP A 160 8.05 -11.15 10.06
C ASP A 160 7.89 -11.58 11.54
N LEU A 161 6.71 -11.33 12.11
CA LEU A 161 6.31 -11.67 13.48
C LEU A 161 7.13 -10.95 14.56
N ARG A 162 7.72 -9.80 14.23
CA ARG A 162 8.46 -8.96 15.18
C ARG A 162 7.69 -7.70 15.55
N ILE A 163 7.85 -7.28 16.80
CA ILE A 163 7.35 -5.98 17.28
C ILE A 163 8.42 -4.93 17.05
N TYR A 164 8.05 -3.87 16.34
CA TYR A 164 8.86 -2.68 16.12
C TYR A 164 8.40 -1.55 17.04
N PRO A 165 9.33 -0.68 17.51
CA PRO A 165 8.98 0.41 18.42
C PRO A 165 8.13 1.49 17.77
N SER A 166 8.12 1.55 16.44
CA SER A 166 7.28 2.47 15.66
C SER A 166 7.15 1.98 14.22
N ILE A 167 6.16 2.50 13.50
CA ILE A 167 6.05 2.30 12.05
C ILE A 167 7.28 2.81 11.28
N CYS A 168 7.93 3.88 11.76
CA CYS A 168 9.15 4.41 11.14
C CYS A 168 10.29 3.41 11.24
N ALA A 169 10.49 2.82 12.44
CA ALA A 169 11.50 1.80 12.65
C ALA A 169 11.23 0.54 11.81
N MET A 170 9.96 0.13 11.68
CA MET A 170 9.57 -0.98 10.80
C MET A 170 9.93 -0.71 9.34
N LYS A 171 9.57 0.47 8.80
CA LYS A 171 9.86 0.85 7.41
C LYS A 171 11.35 1.02 7.14
N MET A 172 12.09 1.55 8.11
CA MET A 172 13.55 1.65 8.03
C MET A 172 14.19 0.26 7.89
N GLU A 173 13.74 -0.69 8.71
CA GLU A 173 14.20 -2.08 8.64
C GLU A 173 13.84 -2.74 7.29
N ALA A 174 12.61 -2.54 6.82
CA ALA A 174 12.14 -3.01 5.52
C ALA A 174 13.03 -2.51 4.38
N CYS A 175 13.34 -1.21 4.39
CA CYS A 175 14.23 -0.59 3.41
C CYS A 175 15.64 -1.18 3.45
N GLN A 176 16.22 -1.31 4.66
CA GLN A 176 17.58 -1.83 4.82
C GLN A 176 17.72 -3.29 4.37
N ARG A 177 16.68 -4.09 4.57
CA ARG A 177 16.63 -5.50 4.14
C ARG A 177 16.20 -5.68 2.69
N GLN A 178 15.67 -4.64 2.05
CA GLN A 178 14.97 -4.74 0.75
C GLN A 178 13.86 -5.81 0.80
N GLU A 179 13.09 -5.79 1.89
CA GLU A 179 12.03 -6.76 2.17
C GLU A 179 10.72 -6.06 2.50
N GLU A 180 9.61 -6.65 2.07
CA GLU A 180 8.29 -6.09 2.32
C GLU A 180 7.78 -6.49 3.71
N LEU A 181 7.86 -5.56 4.66
CA LEU A 181 7.27 -5.71 5.99
C LEU A 181 5.89 -5.05 6.04
N ARG A 182 4.84 -5.87 6.19
CA ARG A 182 3.46 -5.42 6.34
C ARG A 182 3.06 -5.33 7.80
N LEU A 183 2.23 -4.33 8.15
CA LEU A 183 1.61 -4.28 9.46
C LEU A 183 0.71 -5.49 9.69
N ARG A 184 0.74 -6.01 10.91
CA ARG A 184 -0.08 -7.11 11.40
C ARG A 184 -0.70 -6.72 12.76
N PRO A 185 -1.83 -7.32 13.14
CA PRO A 185 -2.37 -7.21 14.50
C PRO A 185 -1.29 -7.47 15.56
N LEU A 186 -1.21 -6.61 16.58
CA LEU A 186 -0.17 -6.69 17.62
C LEU A 186 -0.13 -8.05 18.34
N GLU A 187 -1.30 -8.66 18.51
CA GLU A 187 -1.52 -9.94 19.17
C GLU A 187 -0.78 -11.10 18.45
N LEU A 188 -0.57 -11.00 17.14
CA LEU A 188 0.16 -12.01 16.37
C LEU A 188 1.64 -12.09 16.74
N CYS A 189 2.26 -10.96 17.10
CA CYS A 189 3.67 -10.93 17.52
C CYS A 189 3.84 -11.14 19.03
N GLN A 190 2.82 -10.83 19.84
CA GLN A 190 2.86 -11.03 21.29
C GLN A 190 2.63 -12.49 21.69
N GLY A 191 2.18 -13.32 20.74
CA GLY A 191 1.82 -14.70 20.98
C GLY A 191 0.48 -14.79 21.70
N LEU A 192 -0.32 -15.77 21.32
CA LEU A 192 -1.38 -16.31 22.14
C LEU A 192 -0.77 -16.76 23.47
N ILE A 193 -0.72 -15.88 24.47
CA ILE A 193 -0.39 -16.25 25.84
C ILE A 193 -1.65 -16.90 26.42
N ASN A 194 -1.80 -18.21 26.23
CA ASN A 194 -2.64 -19.08 27.04
C ASN A 194 -2.05 -20.49 27.06
#